data_AF-V6RZ63-F1
#
_entry.id   AF-V6RZ63-F1
#
_cell.length_a   1.000
_cell.length_b   1.000
_cell.length_c   1.000
_cell.angle_alpha   90.00
_cell.angle_beta   90.00
_cell.angle_gamma   90.00
#
_symmetry.space_group_name_H-M   'P 1'
#
loop_
_entity.id
_entity.type
_entity.pdbx_description
1 polymer ?
#
loop_
_entity_poly.entity_id
_entity_poly.type
_entity_poly.pdbx_seq_one_letter_code
_entity_poly.pdbx_strand_id
1 'polypeptide(L)'
;MEFYDFENQINQIVKTGNIQDAIQETEAKFKTISETEFHKVIGRDLLHLKNDVDEFLNALLEKSKEDLDDEIKAIYVEMNGFTINYDMWFTTGASFTFCNDSEDTDWLADYDYFFEMAMIISGFEDLQKVYEDYMVNEKWEIEGLEMASDFCALLITLRLLELFKASFEKFNNNSEWTNIPVFVTSHDSETLYCTIGCS
;
A
#
# COMPACT_ATOMS: atom_id res chain seq x y z
N MET A 1 23.68 6.89 5.16
CA MET A 1 22.30 6.70 5.63
C MET A 1 21.93 5.34 5.11
N GLU A 2 21.80 4.39 6.03
CA GLU A 2 21.31 3.06 5.70
C GLU A 2 19.88 3.18 5.19
N PHE A 3 19.43 2.25 4.33
CA PHE A 3 18.07 2.27 3.80
C PHE A 3 17.02 2.35 4.92
N TYR A 4 17.23 1.57 5.98
CA TYR A 4 16.36 1.55 7.16
C TYR A 4 16.17 2.92 7.84
N ASP A 5 17.23 3.73 7.96
CA ASP A 5 17.12 5.09 8.52
C ASP A 5 16.26 5.99 7.63
N PHE A 6 16.38 5.80 6.30
CA PHE A 6 15.60 6.54 5.32
C PHE A 6 14.13 6.14 5.36
N GLU A 7 13.85 4.83 5.37
CA GLU A 7 12.49 4.30 5.46
C GLU A 7 11.79 4.79 6.73
N ASN A 8 12.47 4.79 7.88
CA ASN A 8 11.93 5.34 9.13
C ASN A 8 11.55 6.81 9.00
N GLN A 9 12.37 7.63 8.35
CA GLN A 9 12.04 9.03 8.07
C GLN A 9 10.79 9.13 7.20
N ILE A 10 10.70 8.32 6.14
CA ILE A 10 9.53 8.28 5.25
C ILE A 10 8.26 7.87 6.01
N ASN A 11 8.35 6.86 6.90
CA ASN A 11 7.23 6.42 7.74
C ASN A 11 6.70 7.57 8.62
N GLN A 12 7.58 8.40 9.19
CA GLN A 12 7.13 9.58 9.94
C GLN A 12 6.39 10.60 9.07
N ILE A 13 6.83 10.79 7.81
CA ILE A 13 6.13 11.69 6.87
C ILE A 13 4.75 11.13 6.53
N VAL A 14 4.65 9.83 6.24
CA VAL A 14 3.39 9.16 5.91
C VAL A 14 2.39 9.22 7.08
N LYS A 15 2.84 9.04 8.33
CA LYS A 15 2.00 9.19 9.53
C LYS A 15 1.34 10.57 9.64
N THR A 16 1.94 11.61 9.08
CA THR A 16 1.33 12.97 9.03
C THR A 16 0.37 13.19 7.86
N GLY A 17 0.13 12.17 7.02
CA GLY A 17 -0.72 12.25 5.82
C GLY A 17 -0.04 12.87 4.60
N ASN A 18 1.25 13.20 4.69
CA ASN A 18 2.03 13.88 3.64
C ASN A 18 2.65 12.90 2.63
N ILE A 19 1.84 11.98 2.09
CA ILE A 19 2.29 10.93 1.15
C ILE A 19 3.02 11.51 -0.08
N GLN A 20 2.59 12.67 -0.58
CA GLN A 20 3.22 13.30 -1.73
C GLN A 20 4.67 13.73 -1.45
N ASP A 21 4.96 14.22 -0.24
CA ASP A 21 6.30 14.60 0.16
C ASP A 21 7.18 13.36 0.36
N ALA A 22 6.63 12.30 0.97
CA ALA A 22 7.29 11.00 1.08
C ALA A 22 7.70 10.42 -0.29
N ILE A 23 6.81 10.50 -1.29
CA ILE A 23 7.09 10.11 -2.67
C ILE A 23 8.22 10.95 -3.26
N GLN A 24 8.17 12.28 -3.11
CA GLN A 24 9.18 13.17 -3.68
C GLN A 24 10.56 12.95 -3.05
N GLU A 25 10.63 12.77 -1.73
CA GLU A 25 11.87 12.45 -1.03
C GLU A 25 12.42 11.09 -1.46
N THR A 26 11.56 10.08 -1.56
CA THR A 26 11.94 8.73 -2.03
C THR A 26 12.46 8.76 -3.46
N GLU A 27 11.77 9.41 -4.40
CA GLU A 27 12.24 9.55 -5.77
C GLU A 27 13.55 10.35 -5.86
N ALA A 28 13.68 11.44 -5.10
CA ALA A 28 14.89 12.26 -5.09
C ALA A 28 16.08 11.45 -4.57
N LYS A 29 15.88 10.65 -3.51
CA LYS A 29 16.90 9.77 -2.95
C LYS A 29 17.24 8.62 -3.91
N PHE A 30 16.23 7.98 -4.50
CA PHE A 30 16.40 6.87 -5.44
C PHE A 30 17.23 7.32 -6.66
N LYS A 31 17.02 8.53 -7.19
CA LYS A 31 17.83 9.11 -8.27
C LYS A 31 19.32 9.30 -7.94
N THR A 32 19.72 9.20 -6.67
CA THR A 32 21.14 9.32 -6.26
C THR A 32 21.91 8.01 -6.31
N ILE A 33 21.23 6.86 -6.43
CA ILE A 33 21.87 5.56 -6.60
C ILE A 33 22.06 5.23 -8.09
N SER A 34 22.83 4.19 -8.38
CA SER A 34 23.11 3.79 -9.76
C SER A 34 21.83 3.32 -10.44
N GLU A 35 21.60 3.76 -11.68
CA GLU A 35 20.40 3.43 -12.44
C GLU A 35 20.31 1.92 -12.72
N THR A 36 19.11 1.38 -12.54
CA THR A 36 18.75 -0.03 -12.73
C THR A 36 17.33 -0.12 -13.30
N GLU A 37 16.91 -1.31 -13.72
CA GLU A 37 15.54 -1.50 -14.22
C GLU A 37 14.45 -1.18 -13.18
N PHE A 38 14.78 -1.20 -11.88
CA PHE A 38 13.88 -0.78 -10.79
C PHE A 38 13.55 0.72 -10.85
N HIS A 39 14.41 1.56 -11.44
CA HIS A 39 14.16 3.01 -11.54
C HIS A 39 12.95 3.33 -12.44
N LYS A 40 12.42 2.37 -13.19
CA LYS A 40 11.21 2.52 -13.99
C LYS A 40 9.99 2.94 -13.18
N VAL A 41 9.96 2.76 -11.87
CA VAL A 41 8.83 3.19 -11.01
C VAL A 41 8.76 4.72 -10.88
N ILE A 42 9.88 5.42 -11.03
CA ILE A 42 10.00 6.86 -10.78
C ILE A 42 9.04 7.64 -11.69
N GLY A 43 8.25 8.53 -11.10
CA GLY A 43 7.32 9.40 -11.81
C GLY A 43 6.06 8.70 -12.33
N ARG A 44 5.82 7.44 -11.98
CA ARG A 44 4.58 6.71 -12.31
C ARG A 44 3.65 6.67 -11.12
N ASP A 45 2.37 6.47 -11.39
CA ASP A 45 1.32 6.40 -10.39
C ASP A 45 0.33 5.26 -10.67
N LEU A 46 -0.56 5.01 -9.70
CA LEU A 46 -1.65 4.05 -9.80
C LEU A 46 -3.02 4.74 -9.85
N LEU A 47 -3.08 6.05 -10.07
CA LEU A 47 -4.30 6.87 -9.92
C LEU A 47 -5.41 6.54 -10.92
N HIS A 48 -5.09 5.79 -11.98
CA HIS A 48 -6.09 5.24 -12.90
C HIS A 48 -7.02 4.23 -12.21
N LEU A 49 -6.59 3.60 -11.11
CA LEU A 49 -7.33 2.58 -10.36
C LEU A 49 -8.30 3.15 -9.31
N LYS A 50 -8.50 4.47 -9.23
CA LYS A 50 -9.33 5.07 -8.18
C LYS A 50 -10.76 4.53 -8.15
N ASN A 51 -11.34 4.23 -9.32
CA ASN A 51 -12.68 3.65 -9.37
C ASN A 51 -12.69 2.21 -8.88
N ASP A 52 -11.63 1.44 -9.17
CA ASP A 52 -11.52 0.04 -8.73
C ASP A 52 -11.42 -0.03 -7.20
N VAL A 53 -10.72 0.93 -6.57
CA VAL A 53 -10.70 1.08 -5.09
C VAL A 53 -12.09 1.31 -4.52
N ASP A 54 -12.88 2.20 -5.14
CA ASP A 54 -14.24 2.49 -4.69
C ASP A 54 -15.17 1.27 -4.84
N GLU A 55 -15.09 0.57 -5.97
CA GLU A 55 -15.85 -0.66 -6.20
C GLU A 55 -15.46 -1.74 -5.18
N PHE A 56 -14.16 -1.95 -4.97
CA PHE A 56 -13.62 -2.91 -4.01
C PHE A 56 -14.07 -2.61 -2.58
N LEU A 57 -13.92 -1.37 -2.10
CA LEU A 57 -14.26 -1.01 -0.73
C LEU A 57 -15.77 -1.01 -0.46
N ASN A 58 -16.60 -0.65 -1.46
CA ASN A 58 -18.04 -0.79 -1.33
C ASN A 58 -18.46 -2.27 -1.24
N ALA A 59 -17.90 -3.13 -2.10
CA ALA A 59 -18.20 -4.57 -2.06
C ALA A 59 -17.74 -5.22 -0.75
N LEU A 60 -16.54 -4.86 -0.27
CA LEU A 60 -16.02 -5.28 1.01
C LEU A 60 -16.97 -4.83 2.15
N LEU A 61 -17.33 -3.56 2.19
CA LEU A 61 -18.21 -3.02 3.23
C LEU A 61 -19.59 -3.69 3.23
N GLU A 62 -20.19 -3.89 2.05
CA GLU A 62 -21.47 -4.59 1.92
C GLU A 62 -21.40 -6.00 2.54
N LYS A 63 -20.31 -6.74 2.27
CA LYS A 63 -20.14 -8.08 2.82
C LYS A 63 -19.79 -8.10 4.30
N SER A 64 -18.98 -7.17 4.76
CA SER A 64 -18.71 -7.02 6.19
C SER A 64 -19.99 -6.70 6.97
N LYS A 65 -20.93 -5.93 6.40
CA LYS A 65 -22.21 -5.63 7.06
C LYS A 65 -23.12 -6.83 7.17
N GLU A 66 -23.10 -7.70 6.17
CA GLU A 66 -23.85 -8.96 6.20
C GLU A 66 -23.33 -9.92 7.29
N ASP A 67 -22.01 -9.96 7.52
CA ASP A 67 -21.38 -10.90 8.47
C ASP A 67 -21.28 -10.35 9.90
N LEU A 68 -21.11 -9.03 10.04
CA LEU A 68 -20.84 -8.34 11.31
C LEU A 68 -22.02 -7.48 11.81
N ASP A 69 -23.25 -7.72 11.33
CA ASP A 69 -24.47 -7.04 11.76
C ASP A 69 -24.38 -5.48 11.77
N ASP A 70 -23.73 -4.90 10.75
CA ASP A 70 -23.52 -3.45 10.57
C ASP A 70 -22.64 -2.77 11.66
N GLU A 71 -21.85 -3.55 12.42
CA GLU A 71 -21.01 -3.04 13.52
C GLU A 71 -19.61 -2.54 13.11
N ILE A 72 -19.30 -2.48 11.81
CA ILE A 72 -17.97 -2.15 11.29
C ILE A 72 -17.45 -0.81 11.81
N LYS A 73 -16.20 -0.81 12.29
CA LYS A 73 -15.47 0.36 12.81
C LYS A 73 -14.19 0.67 12.06
N ALA A 74 -13.59 -0.30 11.39
CA ALA A 74 -12.39 -0.11 10.59
C ALA A 74 -12.31 -1.14 9.46
N ILE A 75 -11.55 -0.77 8.42
CA ILE A 75 -11.16 -1.64 7.32
C ILE A 75 -9.63 -1.64 7.25
N TYR A 76 -9.04 -2.81 7.02
CA TYR A 76 -7.62 -2.97 6.70
C TYR A 76 -7.47 -3.47 5.27
N VAL A 77 -6.52 -2.91 4.54
CA VAL A 77 -6.18 -3.31 3.17
C VAL A 77 -4.68 -3.53 3.09
N GLU A 78 -4.31 -4.70 2.59
CA GLU A 78 -2.91 -5.11 2.44
C GLU A 78 -2.66 -5.54 1.00
N MET A 79 -1.64 -4.97 0.37
CA MET A 79 -1.09 -5.50 -0.86
C MET A 79 -0.28 -6.76 -0.56
N ASN A 80 -0.43 -7.81 -1.36
CA ASN A 80 0.32 -9.06 -1.20
C ASN A 80 1.85 -8.83 -1.20
N GLY A 81 2.63 -9.85 -0.81
CA GLY A 81 4.10 -9.85 -0.87
C GLY A 81 4.62 -9.77 -2.30
N PHE A 82 4.50 -8.59 -2.91
CA PHE A 82 4.60 -8.33 -4.35
C PHE A 82 6.04 -8.43 -4.87
N THR A 83 7.02 -8.28 -3.98
CA THR A 83 8.45 -8.39 -4.27
C THR A 83 8.86 -9.84 -4.59
N ILE A 84 8.15 -10.82 -4.03
CA ILE A 84 8.37 -12.26 -4.29
C ILE A 84 7.25 -12.88 -5.13
N ASN A 85 6.03 -12.35 -5.06
CA ASN A 85 4.87 -12.78 -5.85
C ASN A 85 4.68 -11.86 -7.07
N TYR A 86 5.61 -11.94 -8.01
CA TYR A 86 5.65 -11.07 -9.19
C TYR A 86 4.59 -11.37 -10.26
N ASP A 87 3.98 -12.57 -10.25
CA ASP A 87 2.99 -12.97 -11.27
C ASP A 87 1.71 -12.13 -11.24
N MET A 88 1.32 -11.68 -10.05
CA MET A 88 0.09 -10.92 -9.85
C MET A 88 0.17 -10.09 -8.58
N TRP A 89 -0.03 -8.80 -8.74
CA TRP A 89 -0.10 -7.85 -7.64
C TRP A 89 -1.56 -7.54 -7.35
N PHE A 90 -1.94 -7.59 -6.08
CA PHE A 90 -3.32 -7.36 -5.67
C PHE A 90 -3.38 -6.91 -4.21
N THR A 91 -4.48 -6.29 -3.82
CA THR A 91 -4.82 -6.03 -2.43
C THR A 91 -5.96 -6.90 -1.96
N THR A 92 -5.87 -7.38 -0.73
CA THR A 92 -6.97 -7.99 0.02
C THR A 92 -7.43 -7.06 1.12
N GLY A 93 -8.62 -7.30 1.67
CA GLY A 93 -9.12 -6.47 2.75
C GLY A 93 -9.85 -7.25 3.83
N ALA A 94 -9.86 -6.66 5.02
CA ALA A 94 -10.48 -7.20 6.21
C ALA A 94 -11.24 -6.10 6.96
N SER A 95 -12.16 -6.48 7.83
CA SER A 95 -12.98 -5.56 8.62
C SER A 95 -12.99 -5.92 10.10
N PHE A 96 -13.25 -4.90 10.90
CA PHE A 96 -13.20 -4.96 12.36
C PHE A 96 -14.43 -4.29 12.94
N THR A 97 -14.95 -4.85 14.03
CA THR A 97 -15.99 -4.29 14.91
C THR A 97 -15.42 -3.32 15.95
N PHE A 98 -14.10 -3.11 15.92
CA PHE A 98 -13.36 -2.18 16.76
C PHE A 98 -12.34 -1.39 15.91
N CYS A 99 -11.84 -0.29 16.46
CA CYS A 99 -10.74 0.48 15.88
C CYS A 99 -9.89 0.97 17.04
N ASN A 100 -8.66 0.47 17.13
CA ASN A 100 -7.68 0.95 18.10
C ASN A 100 -6.83 2.06 17.48
N ASP A 101 -5.90 2.63 18.25
CA ASP A 101 -5.02 3.67 17.74
C ASP A 101 -4.04 3.15 16.67
N SER A 102 -3.41 4.09 15.97
CA SER A 102 -2.45 3.82 14.89
C SER A 102 -1.00 3.72 15.38
N GLU A 103 -0.74 3.79 16.70
CA GLU A 103 0.61 3.67 17.27
C GLU A 103 0.92 2.22 17.64
N ASP A 104 -0.08 1.44 18.03
CA ASP A 104 -0.02 -0.02 18.15
C ASP A 104 -0.87 -0.64 17.04
N THR A 105 -0.22 -1.27 16.06
CA THR A 105 -0.86 -1.84 14.87
C THR A 105 -1.00 -3.37 14.94
N ASP A 106 -0.60 -4.00 16.05
CA ASP A 106 -0.64 -5.47 16.18
C ASP A 106 -2.07 -6.00 16.03
N TRP A 107 -3.08 -5.19 16.41
CA TRP A 107 -4.49 -5.52 16.28
C TRP A 107 -4.97 -5.70 14.84
N LEU A 108 -4.24 -5.20 13.84
CA LEU A 108 -4.60 -5.39 12.42
C LEU A 108 -4.56 -6.87 11.99
N ALA A 109 -3.90 -7.73 12.77
CA ALA A 109 -3.91 -9.18 12.57
C ALA A 109 -5.17 -9.88 13.12
N ASP A 110 -5.94 -9.22 13.99
CA ASP A 110 -7.09 -9.78 14.71
C ASP A 110 -8.43 -9.37 14.06
N TYR A 111 -8.53 -9.54 12.73
CA TYR A 111 -9.74 -9.17 11.99
C TYR A 111 -10.96 -10.03 12.32
N ASP A 112 -12.14 -9.43 12.27
CA ASP A 112 -13.42 -10.13 12.48
C ASP A 112 -13.93 -10.76 11.18
N TYR A 113 -13.71 -10.09 10.05
CA TYR A 113 -14.11 -10.55 8.72
C TYR A 113 -13.00 -10.35 7.70
N PHE A 114 -12.76 -11.36 6.86
CA PHE A 114 -11.83 -11.29 5.73
C PHE A 114 -12.61 -11.38 4.42
N PHE A 115 -12.37 -10.43 3.51
CA PHE A 115 -13.05 -10.38 2.23
C PHE A 115 -12.34 -11.28 1.20
N GLU A 116 -13.07 -12.26 0.66
CA GLU A 116 -12.51 -13.30 -0.21
C GLU A 116 -12.04 -12.79 -1.58
N MET A 117 -12.53 -11.63 -2.02
CA MET A 117 -12.14 -11.04 -3.30
C MET A 117 -10.94 -10.11 -3.13
N ALA A 118 -10.12 -10.03 -4.18
CA ALA A 118 -8.96 -9.17 -4.25
C ALA A 118 -9.11 -8.12 -5.35
N MET A 119 -8.56 -6.93 -5.13
CA MET A 119 -8.43 -5.90 -6.16
C MET A 119 -7.07 -6.03 -6.84
N ILE A 120 -7.06 -6.21 -8.15
CA ILE A 120 -5.83 -6.34 -8.93
C ILE A 120 -5.15 -4.97 -9.08
N ILE A 121 -3.84 -4.92 -8.87
CA ILE A 121 -3.00 -3.75 -9.12
C ILE A 121 -2.38 -3.88 -10.52
N SER A 122 -2.95 -3.18 -11.49
CA SER A 122 -2.44 -3.10 -12.86
C SER A 122 -1.63 -1.83 -13.12
N GLY A 123 -0.93 -1.80 -14.25
CA GLY A 123 -0.17 -0.65 -14.73
C GLY A 123 1.30 -0.66 -14.35
N PHE A 124 1.77 -1.68 -13.59
CA PHE A 124 3.16 -1.94 -13.19
C PHE A 124 3.67 -3.32 -13.68
N GLU A 125 3.11 -3.89 -14.75
CA GLU A 125 3.45 -5.23 -15.25
C GLU A 125 4.90 -5.34 -15.77
N ASP A 126 5.50 -4.22 -16.16
CA ASP A 126 6.93 -4.17 -16.49
C ASP A 126 7.81 -4.24 -15.24
N LEU A 127 7.39 -3.71 -14.10
CA LEU A 127 8.07 -3.85 -12.81
C LEU A 127 7.90 -5.24 -12.22
N GLN A 128 6.73 -5.87 -12.40
CA GLN A 128 6.53 -7.29 -12.10
C GLN A 128 7.62 -8.15 -12.75
N LYS A 129 7.92 -7.90 -14.03
CA LYS A 129 9.02 -8.60 -14.75
C LYS A 129 10.42 -8.29 -14.19
N VAL A 130 10.63 -7.09 -13.63
CA VAL A 130 11.90 -6.77 -12.97
C VAL A 130 12.05 -7.58 -11.70
N TYR A 131 10.99 -7.72 -10.89
CA TYR A 131 10.99 -8.58 -9.71
C TYR A 131 11.09 -10.07 -10.05
N GLU A 132 10.42 -10.53 -11.12
CA GLU A 132 10.61 -11.89 -11.66
C GLU A 132 12.08 -12.17 -11.98
N ASP A 133 12.70 -11.32 -12.79
CA ASP A 133 14.09 -11.47 -13.20
C ASP A 133 15.06 -11.36 -12.00
N TYR A 134 14.76 -10.49 -11.03
CA TYR A 134 15.52 -10.36 -9.79
C TYR A 134 15.48 -11.63 -8.94
N MET A 135 14.28 -12.19 -8.74
CA MET A 135 14.06 -13.37 -7.89
C MET A 135 14.52 -14.66 -8.56
N VAL A 136 14.16 -14.90 -9.83
CA VAL A 136 14.48 -16.14 -10.55
C VAL A 136 15.98 -16.30 -10.78
N ASN A 137 16.69 -15.19 -11.02
CA ASN A 137 18.14 -15.21 -11.27
C ASN A 137 18.98 -14.84 -10.04
N GLU A 138 18.36 -14.83 -8.85
CA GLU A 138 19.05 -14.61 -7.56
C GLU A 138 19.89 -13.34 -7.53
N LYS A 139 19.39 -12.26 -8.14
CA LYS A 139 20.18 -11.04 -8.36
C LYS A 139 20.40 -10.20 -7.10
N TRP A 140 19.89 -10.64 -5.95
CA TRP A 140 20.18 -10.02 -4.65
C TRP A 140 21.67 -10.06 -4.30
N GLU A 141 22.46 -10.97 -4.88
CA GLU A 141 23.92 -11.00 -4.70
C GLU A 141 24.67 -9.92 -5.52
N ILE A 142 23.98 -9.24 -6.45
CA ILE A 142 24.57 -8.18 -7.27
C ILE A 142 24.65 -6.89 -6.44
N GLU A 143 25.88 -6.40 -6.25
CA GLU A 143 26.15 -5.19 -5.45
C GLU A 143 25.25 -4.00 -5.87
N GLY A 144 24.55 -3.44 -4.87
CA GLY A 144 23.67 -2.28 -5.04
C GLY A 144 22.28 -2.57 -5.61
N LEU A 145 22.01 -3.79 -6.10
CA LEU A 145 20.71 -4.12 -6.69
C LEU A 145 19.64 -4.37 -5.62
N GLU A 146 20.00 -4.94 -4.48
CA GLU A 146 19.12 -5.05 -3.30
C GLU A 146 18.61 -3.67 -2.86
N MET A 147 19.51 -2.71 -2.66
CA MET A 147 19.13 -1.34 -2.32
C MET A 147 18.19 -0.70 -3.37
N ALA A 148 18.43 -0.93 -4.66
CA ALA A 148 17.52 -0.45 -5.71
C ALA A 148 16.14 -1.13 -5.68
N SER A 149 16.10 -2.43 -5.35
CA SER A 149 14.86 -3.17 -5.12
C SER A 149 14.09 -2.62 -3.93
N ASP A 150 14.76 -2.31 -2.82
CA ASP A 150 14.15 -1.76 -1.60
C ASP A 150 13.54 -0.38 -1.85
N PHE A 151 14.26 0.52 -2.52
CA PHE A 151 13.71 1.83 -2.92
C PHE A 151 12.51 1.69 -3.87
N CYS A 152 12.54 0.72 -4.78
CA CYS A 152 11.41 0.46 -5.66
C CYS A 152 10.21 -0.08 -4.87
N ALA A 153 10.44 -0.99 -3.93
CA ALA A 153 9.39 -1.56 -3.10
C ALA A 153 8.71 -0.48 -2.26
N LEU A 154 9.51 0.35 -1.56
CA LEU A 154 9.00 1.48 -0.79
C LEU A 154 8.19 2.44 -1.68
N LEU A 155 8.68 2.75 -2.88
CA LEU A 155 7.96 3.65 -3.79
C LEU A 155 6.66 3.04 -4.33
N ILE A 156 6.62 1.74 -4.63
CA ILE A 156 5.37 1.03 -4.99
C ILE A 156 4.37 1.11 -3.82
N THR A 157 4.82 0.85 -2.60
CA THR A 157 3.99 1.01 -1.39
C THR A 157 3.44 2.44 -1.31
N LEU A 158 4.28 3.47 -1.43
CA LEU A 158 3.82 4.86 -1.39
C LEU A 158 2.81 5.20 -2.50
N ARG A 159 2.95 4.62 -3.71
CA ARG A 159 1.97 4.79 -4.80
C ARG A 159 0.65 4.09 -4.51
N LEU A 160 0.65 2.98 -3.78
CA LEU A 160 -0.57 2.37 -3.25
C LEU A 160 -1.26 3.30 -2.25
N LEU A 161 -0.51 3.86 -1.29
CA LEU A 161 -1.08 4.77 -0.29
C LEU A 161 -1.65 6.04 -0.97
N GLU A 162 -0.96 6.57 -1.97
CA GLU A 162 -1.42 7.68 -2.81
C GLU A 162 -2.73 7.35 -3.51
N LEU A 163 -2.85 6.14 -4.10
CA LEU A 163 -4.08 5.66 -4.73
C LEU A 163 -5.24 5.65 -3.74
N PHE A 164 -5.08 5.09 -2.55
CA PHE A 164 -6.17 5.03 -1.56
C PHE A 164 -6.54 6.40 -1.03
N LYS A 165 -5.56 7.27 -0.75
CA LYS A 165 -5.81 8.68 -0.38
C LYS A 165 -6.59 9.41 -1.47
N ALA A 166 -6.15 9.33 -2.72
CA ALA A 166 -6.79 10.02 -3.83
C ALA A 166 -8.19 9.45 -4.15
N SER A 167 -8.42 8.17 -3.88
CA SER A 167 -9.74 7.54 -3.96
C SER A 167 -10.65 8.09 -2.86
N PHE A 168 -10.18 8.12 -1.62
CA PHE A 168 -10.92 8.71 -0.50
C PHE A 168 -11.31 10.15 -0.80
N GLU A 169 -10.36 10.99 -1.23
CA GLU A 169 -10.64 12.39 -1.60
C GLU A 169 -11.66 12.54 -2.72
N LYS A 170 -11.64 11.63 -3.70
CA LYS A 170 -12.57 11.64 -4.84
C LYS A 170 -13.99 11.24 -4.44
N PHE A 171 -14.14 10.25 -3.57
CA PHE A 171 -15.42 9.64 -3.22
C PHE A 171 -15.96 10.10 -1.86
N ASN A 172 -15.25 11.00 -1.16
CA ASN A 172 -15.67 11.53 0.13
C ASN A 172 -17.10 12.11 0.05
N ASN A 173 -17.99 11.64 0.93
CA ASN A 173 -19.44 11.92 0.97
C ASN A 173 -20.28 11.32 -0.18
N ASN A 174 -19.68 10.58 -1.11
CA ASN A 174 -20.38 9.91 -2.21
C ASN A 174 -20.43 8.37 -2.04
N SER A 175 -19.52 7.81 -1.25
CA SER A 175 -19.46 6.37 -0.96
C SER A 175 -19.47 6.14 0.56
N GLU A 176 -20.13 5.07 1.01
CA GLU A 176 -20.35 4.87 2.44
C GLU A 176 -19.05 4.56 3.20
N TRP A 177 -18.15 3.80 2.56
CA TRP A 177 -16.85 3.42 3.14
C TRP A 177 -15.99 4.63 3.53
N THR A 178 -16.22 5.83 2.95
CA THR A 178 -15.46 7.03 3.31
C THR A 178 -15.82 7.58 4.69
N ASN A 179 -16.76 6.97 5.41
CA ASN A 179 -17.06 7.30 6.80
C ASN A 179 -16.35 6.37 7.80
N ILE A 180 -15.62 5.37 7.30
CA ILE A 180 -14.93 4.35 8.09
C ILE A 180 -13.42 4.54 7.90
N PRO A 181 -12.60 4.50 8.98
CA PRO A 181 -11.15 4.44 8.88
C PRO A 181 -10.71 3.25 8.01
N VAL A 182 -9.94 3.54 6.96
CA VAL A 182 -9.31 2.52 6.11
C VAL A 182 -7.81 2.60 6.29
N PHE A 183 -7.23 1.54 6.84
CA PHE A 183 -5.80 1.32 7.01
C PHE A 183 -5.23 0.62 5.80
N VAL A 184 -4.14 1.13 5.23
CA VAL A 184 -3.58 0.65 3.97
C VAL A 184 -2.07 0.47 4.11
N THR A 185 -1.57 -0.70 3.73
CA THR A 185 -0.14 -1.02 3.66
C THR A 185 0.14 -2.05 2.56
N SER A 186 1.41 -2.41 2.41
CA SER A 186 1.85 -3.61 1.70
C SER A 186 2.46 -4.62 2.66
N HIS A 187 2.45 -5.88 2.26
CA HIS A 187 3.01 -6.97 3.05
C HIS A 187 4.48 -6.73 3.40
N ASP A 188 4.83 -7.04 4.64
CA ASP A 188 6.14 -6.79 5.26
C ASP A 188 6.59 -5.31 5.31
N SER A 189 5.72 -4.35 4.98
CA SER A 189 6.02 -2.93 5.10
C SER A 189 5.57 -2.35 6.43
N GLU A 190 6.44 -1.55 7.05
CA GLU A 190 6.10 -0.71 8.20
C GLU A 190 5.33 0.57 7.82
N THR A 191 5.22 0.89 6.52
CA THR A 191 4.59 2.11 6.02
C THR A 191 3.06 1.98 5.97
N LEU A 192 2.39 2.46 7.03
CA LEU A 192 0.94 2.43 7.15
C LEU A 192 0.30 3.82 6.94
N TYR A 193 -0.77 3.87 6.15
CA TYR A 193 -1.63 5.05 6.02
C TYR A 193 -3.05 4.77 6.50
N CYS A 194 -3.71 5.77 7.11
CA CYS A 194 -5.13 5.71 7.46
C CYS A 194 -5.89 6.88 6.82
N THR A 195 -7.02 6.60 6.15
CA THR A 195 -7.80 7.60 5.39
C THR A 195 -8.42 8.69 6.25
N ILE A 196 -8.84 8.33 7.46
CA ILE A 196 -9.42 9.23 8.45
C ILE A 196 -8.51 9.11 9.67
N GLY A 197 -7.91 10.22 10.11
CA GLY A 197 -7.04 10.19 11.31
C GLY A 197 -7.76 9.52 12.48
N CYS A 198 -7.11 8.56 13.12
CA CYS A 198 -7.66 7.90 14.30
C CYS A 198 -7.63 8.90 15.46
N SER A 199 -8.78 9.12 16.09
CA SER A 199 -8.94 10.02 17.24
C SER A 199 -8.60 9.35 18.55
#